data_AF-A0A9I9D1N3-F1
#
_entry.id   AF-A0A9I9D1N3-F1
#
_cell.length_a   1.000
_cell.length_b   1.000
_cell.length_c   1.000
_cell.angle_alpha   90.00
_cell.angle_beta   90.00
_cell.angle_gamma   90.00
#
_symmetry.space_group_name_H-M   'P 1'
#
loop_
_entity.id
_entity.type
_entity.pdbx_description
1 polymer ?
#
loop_
_entity_poly.entity_id
_entity_poly.type
_entity_poly.pdbx_seq_one_letter_code
_entity_poly.pdbx_strand_id
1 'polypeptide(L)' 'VAEDGYELFSERQLVTIFSTPNNCGEFDNVGALMSVDEELMCSLQILKPVDENGNKVMVPTRT' A
#
# COMPACT_ATOMS: atom_id res chain seq x y z
N VAL A 1 3.45 -10.97 -3.38
CA VAL A 1 2.79 -9.67 -3.65
C VAL A 1 3.05 -8.81 -2.43
N ALA A 2 3.36 -7.53 -2.57
CA ALA A 2 3.48 -6.62 -1.43
C ALA A 2 2.07 -6.32 -0.90
N GLU A 3 1.59 -7.19 0.00
CA GLU A 3 0.23 -7.17 0.54
C GLU A 3 -0.10 -5.87 1.27
N ASP A 4 0.93 -5.17 1.77
CA ASP A 4 0.83 -3.89 2.49
C ASP A 4 1.03 -2.66 1.61
N GLY A 5 1.13 -2.81 0.28
CA GLY A 5 1.34 -1.69 -0.64
C GLY A 5 2.77 -1.13 -0.64
N TYR A 6 3.67 -1.69 0.16
CA TYR A 6 5.11 -1.41 0.11
C TYR A 6 5.92 -2.67 0.47
N GLU A 7 7.20 -2.69 0.08
CA GLU A 7 8.14 -3.76 0.44
C GLU A 7 9.49 -3.13 0.82
N LEU A 8 10.07 -3.57 1.93
CA LEU A 8 11.40 -3.16 2.38
C LEU A 8 12.42 -4.24 2.04
N PHE A 9 13.56 -3.84 1.51
CA PHE A 9 14.65 -4.72 1.13
C PHE A 9 15.99 -4.20 1.66
N SER A 10 16.98 -5.10 1.76
CA SER A 10 18.35 -4.80 2.18
C SER A 10 18.39 -3.95 3.46
N GLU A 11 17.92 -4.50 4.58
CA GLU A 11 17.90 -3.79 5.87
C GLU A 11 17.25 -2.40 5.81
N ARG A 12 16.15 -2.28 5.04
CA ARG A 12 15.37 -1.04 4.82
C ARG A 12 16.12 0.03 4.02
N GLN A 13 17.18 -0.31 3.32
CA GLN A 13 17.89 0.62 2.42
C GLN A 13 17.19 0.80 1.08
N LEU A 14 16.29 -0.12 0.72
CA LEU A 14 15.46 -0.02 -0.48
C LEU A 14 13.99 -0.21 -0.10
N VAL A 15 13.14 0.67 -0.63
CA VAL A 15 11.68 0.57 -0.52
C VAL A 15 11.07 0.53 -1.91
N THR A 16 10.21 -0.46 -2.15
CA THR A 16 9.34 -0.53 -3.32
C THR A 16 7.94 -0.11 -2.88
N ILE A 17 7.32 0.83 -3.58
CA ILE A 17 5.97 1.33 -3.27
C ILE A 17 5.02 0.95 -4.39
N PHE A 18 3.87 0.38 -4.04
CA PHE A 18 2.76 0.06 -4.92
C PHE A 18 1.63 1.03 -4.63
N SER A 19 1.31 1.95 -5.54
CA SER A 19 0.36 3.04 -5.29
C SER A 19 -1.10 2.71 -5.62
N THR A 20 -1.35 1.63 -6.38
CA THR A 20 -2.69 1.24 -6.83
C THR A 20 -3.29 0.17 -5.91
N PRO A 21 -4.24 0.52 -5.03
CA PRO A 21 -5.05 -0.49 -4.35
C PRO A 21 -5.87 -1.27 -5.37
N ASN A 22 -5.99 -2.57 -5.17
CA ASN A 22 -6.76 -3.46 -6.02
C ASN A 22 -6.38 -3.37 -7.51
N ASN A 23 -5.10 -3.59 -7.82
CA ASN A 23 -4.58 -3.49 -9.19
C ASN A 23 -5.45 -4.33 -10.15
N CYS A 24 -6.22 -3.64 -11.01
CA CYS A 24 -7.16 -4.21 -11.98
C CYS A 24 -8.25 -5.16 -11.44
N GLY A 25 -8.56 -5.18 -10.13
CA GLY A 25 -9.54 -6.13 -9.60
C GLY A 25 -9.03 -7.57 -9.45
N GLU A 26 -7.75 -7.81 -9.79
CA GLU A 26 -7.14 -9.15 -9.81
C GLU A 26 -6.38 -9.45 -8.50
N PHE A 27 -6.07 -8.44 -7.71
CA PHE A 27 -5.24 -8.57 -6.52
C PHE A 27 -5.88 -7.92 -5.31
N ASP A 28 -5.90 -8.65 -4.20
CA ASP A 28 -6.32 -8.19 -2.88
C ASP A 28 -5.25 -7.27 -2.22
N ASN A 29 -4.58 -6.42 -3.00
CA ASN A 29 -3.50 -5.57 -2.49
C ASN A 29 -4.01 -4.19 -2.06
N VAL A 30 -3.44 -3.67 -0.98
CA VAL A 30 -3.57 -2.24 -0.65
C VAL A 30 -2.53 -1.44 -1.45
N GLY A 31 -2.77 -0.14 -1.60
CA GLY A 31 -1.76 0.80 -2.08
C GLY A 31 -1.02 1.44 -0.91
N ALA A 32 0.11 2.08 -1.18
CA ALA A 32 0.78 2.95 -0.23
C ALA A 32 1.23 4.26 -0.89
N LEU A 33 1.31 5.31 -0.08
CA LEU A 33 1.91 6.60 -0.39
C LEU A 33 3.03 6.87 0.61
N MET A 34 4.22 7.24 0.13
CA MET A 34 5.30 7.70 0.99
C MET A 34 5.32 9.22 1.04
N SER A 35 5.35 9.77 2.25
CA SER A 35 5.63 11.19 2.49
C SER A 35 7.02 11.32 3.10
N VAL A 36 7.80 12.27 2.59
CA VAL A 36 9.13 12.61 3.09
C VAL A 36 9.08 14.05 3.55
N ASP A 37 9.43 14.31 4.80
CA ASP A 37 9.43 15.67 5.37
C ASP A 37 10.79 16.36 5.23
N GLU A 38 10.89 17.59 5.76
CA GLU A 38 12.11 18.41 5.71
C GLU A 38 13.27 17.82 6.52
N GLU A 39 12.98 16.94 7.49
CA GLU A 39 13.98 16.20 8.28
C GLU A 39 14.37 14.87 7.63
N LEU A 40 13.90 14.61 6.40
CA LEU A 40 14.07 13.36 5.65
C LEU A 40 13.42 12.15 6.33
N MET A 41 12.43 12.36 7.19
CA MET A 41 11.67 11.28 7.79
C MET A 41 10.67 10.74 6.76
N CYS A 42 10.80 9.45 6.45
CA CYS A 42 9.87 8.75 5.58
C CYS A 42 8.70 8.17 6.38
N SER A 43 7.48 8.52 5.99
CA SER A 43 6.24 7.94 6.53
C SER A 43 5.42 7.30 5.41
N LEU A 44 4.68 6.23 5.73
CA LEU A 44 3.85 5.49 4.80
C LEU A 44 2.38 5.61 5.18
N GLN A 45 1.55 6.01 4.21
CA GLN A 45 0.09 6.02 4.31
C GLN A 45 -0.47 4.86 3.49
N ILE A 46 -1.27 4.01 4.12
CA ILE A 46 -1.85 2.84 3.47
C ILE A 46 -3.21 3.21 2.86
N LEU A 47 -3.33 3.01 1.55
CA LEU A 47 -4.53 3.23 0.75
C LEU A 47 -5.30 1.91 0.66
N LYS A 48 -6.36 1.77 1.44
CA LYS A 48 -7.27 0.61 1.37
C LYS A 48 -8.26 0.79 0.21
N PRO A 49 -8.64 -0.28 -0.51
CA PRO A 49 -9.64 -0.18 -1.56
C PRO A 49 -11.00 0.27 -1.02
N VAL A 50 -11.69 1.09 -1.81
CA VAL A 50 -13.05 1.58 -1.55
C VAL A 50 -13.95 1.25 -2.74
N ASP A 51 -15.24 1.04 -2.48
CA ASP A 51 -16.24 0.82 -3.53
C ASP A 51 -16.67 2.15 -4.18
N GLU A 52 -17.55 2.08 -5.19
CA GLU A 52 -18.09 3.26 -5.88
C GLU A 52 -18.86 4.23 -4.98
N ASN A 53 -19.29 3.76 -3.80
CA ASN A 53 -19.99 4.56 -2.79
C ASN A 53 -19.02 5.06 -1.69
N GLY A 54 -17.72 4.78 -1.81
CA GLY A 54 -16.69 5.16 -0.85
C GLY A 54 -16.63 4.27 0.40
N ASN A 55 -17.37 3.15 0.44
CA ASN A 55 -17.30 2.21 1.55
C ASN A 55 -16.02 1.38 1.46
N LYS A 56 -15.46 1.02 2.62
CA LYS A 56 -14.30 0.14 2.69
C LYS A 56 -14.64 -1.22 2.08
N VAL A 57 -13.89 -1.64 1.08
CA VAL A 57 -13.97 -2.99 0.55
C VAL A 57 -13.21 -3.91 1.51
N MET A 58 -13.88 -4.95 2.00
CA MET A 58 -13.23 -5.98 2.80
C MET A 58 -12.30 -6.78 1.89
N VAL A 59 -11.00 -6.57 2.07
CA VAL A 59 -9.97 -7.39 1.44
C VAL A 59 -9.86 -8.69 2.24
N PRO A 60 -10.16 -9.87 1.66
CA PRO A 60 -10.02 -11.13 2.38
C PRO A 60 -8.53 -11.40 2.64
N THR A 61 -8.14 -11.42 3.91
CA THR A 61 -6.82 -11.91 4.31
C THR A 61 -6.78 -13.40 3.99
N ARG A 62 -6.00 -13.82 2.98
CA ARG A 62 -5.79 -15.25 2.74
C ARG A 62 -5.02 -15.82 3.94
N THR A 63 -5.58 -16.87 4.55
CA THR A 63 -5.04 -17.62 5.69
C THR A 63 -3.66 -18.21 5.41
#